data_AF-A0A4U8UEP1-F1
#
_entry.id   AF-A0A4U8UEP1-F1
#
_cell.length_a   1.000
_cell.length_b   1.000
_cell.length_c   1.000
_cell.angle_alpha   90.00
_cell.angle_beta   90.00
_cell.angle_gamma   90.00
#
_symmetry.space_group_name_H-M   'P 1'
#
loop_
_entity.id
_entity.type
_entity.pdbx_description
1 polymer ?
#
loop_
_entity_poly.entity_id
_entity_poly.type
_entity_poly.pdbx_seq_one_letter_code
_entity_poly.pdbx_strand_id
1 'polypeptide(L)'
;MQVTIIGSGYVGLVAGACFAQMGNEVICLDVDSKKIESLKQGKIPIYEPGLEEMVRENARLKTLRFSTDKKEAISNAEVIFIAVGTPMGEDGSADLSFVKAVAQDIGSYIEREYVVVVDKSTVPVGTARKVRRIIESALAKRGRHSVLSDKSGSASPCSLQRTTSASHSQDLHNPNFSSQSLECQDSSDTDSNAEVSLRDFGESANLDSSNSKIVSEKCGLPKKSQGSYLSGNDRSDFSQLPHLSPQAELPNNKDTTQKITFDVVSNPEFLKEGVAIKDFMSPDRVVIGTDSTRALEVMKALYAPFLLKSDRLIAMGIESAEMTKYAANAMLATKISFINEMSQICERVGANINDVRQGIGSDSRIGYSFIYPGCGYGGSCFPKDVRALEKSAKDVGYTARILQAVQEVNEKQKMLLVEKIVRHFGENLQGLSFCVWGLSFKPETDDMREASSLVLINELTNRGARIQAYDPKAYEQARFYLKDKLSSITFMESKYSALQGCAALVLLTEWREFRSPDFGEIAKLLKEPIIFDGRNIYQHCGLESKGFAYYQIGVGNIEL
;
A
#
# COMPACT_ATOMS: atom_id res chain seq x y z
N MET A 1 3.26 -19.82 12.73
CA MET A 1 1.84 -19.72 13.14
C MET A 1 0.96 -20.24 12.01
N GLN A 2 -0.27 -20.66 12.29
CA GLN A 2 -1.30 -20.96 11.28
C GLN A 2 -2.04 -19.67 10.91
N VAL A 3 -1.79 -19.16 9.71
CA VAL A 3 -2.33 -17.88 9.22
C VAL A 3 -3.28 -18.14 8.06
N THR A 4 -4.48 -17.57 8.12
CA THR A 4 -5.43 -17.61 7.01
C THR A 4 -5.54 -16.23 6.39
N ILE A 5 -5.41 -16.15 5.07
CA ILE A 5 -5.62 -14.93 4.30
C ILE A 5 -6.88 -15.10 3.47
N ILE A 6 -7.90 -14.29 3.71
CA ILE A 6 -9.16 -14.34 2.97
C ILE A 6 -9.17 -13.21 1.93
N GLY A 7 -9.16 -13.60 0.67
CA GLY A 7 -8.96 -12.74 -0.50
C GLY A 7 -7.57 -12.96 -1.11
N SER A 8 -7.54 -13.34 -2.39
CA SER A 8 -6.30 -13.59 -3.15
C SER A 8 -6.05 -12.56 -4.25
N GLY A 9 -6.52 -11.32 -4.03
CA GLY A 9 -6.06 -10.17 -4.80
C GLY A 9 -4.64 -9.77 -4.42
N TYR A 10 -4.15 -8.69 -5.00
CA TYR A 10 -2.80 -8.15 -4.77
C TYR A 10 -2.39 -8.10 -3.28
N VAL A 11 -3.20 -7.50 -2.42
CA VAL A 11 -2.91 -7.36 -0.98
C VAL A 11 -2.79 -8.71 -0.29
N GLY A 12 -3.80 -9.57 -0.47
CA GLY A 12 -3.87 -10.85 0.23
C GLY A 12 -2.84 -11.86 -0.28
N LEU A 13 -2.67 -11.97 -1.59
CA LEU A 13 -1.72 -12.92 -2.18
C LEU A 13 -0.27 -12.59 -1.80
N VAL A 14 0.12 -11.31 -1.85
CA VAL A 14 1.46 -10.86 -1.44
C VAL A 14 1.66 -11.11 0.06
N ALA A 15 0.70 -10.72 0.90
CA ALA A 15 0.80 -10.94 2.35
C ALA A 15 0.92 -12.44 2.68
N GLY A 16 0.10 -13.28 2.06
CA GLY A 16 0.14 -14.73 2.26
C GLY A 16 1.47 -15.35 1.84
N ALA A 17 1.98 -14.99 0.67
CA ALA A 17 3.29 -15.45 0.20
C ALA A 17 4.43 -14.98 1.12
N CYS A 18 4.43 -13.72 1.54
CA CYS A 18 5.47 -13.18 2.43
C CYS A 18 5.42 -13.78 3.84
N PHE A 19 4.22 -14.02 4.40
CA PHE A 19 4.11 -14.70 5.68
C PHE A 19 4.58 -16.16 5.60
N ALA A 20 4.27 -16.87 4.51
CA ALA A 20 4.75 -18.22 4.26
C ALA A 20 6.28 -18.24 4.13
N GLN A 21 6.85 -17.26 3.43
CA GLN A 21 8.30 -17.09 3.27
C GLN A 21 9.04 -16.93 4.61
N MET A 22 8.38 -16.35 5.63
CA MET A 22 8.92 -16.25 7.00
C MET A 22 8.64 -17.49 7.87
N GLY A 23 8.18 -18.59 7.29
CA GLY A 23 7.99 -19.87 7.97
C GLY A 23 6.61 -20.08 8.62
N ASN A 24 5.62 -19.27 8.28
CA ASN A 24 4.24 -19.52 8.72
C ASN A 24 3.56 -20.57 7.82
N GLU A 25 2.60 -21.30 8.39
CA GLU A 25 1.69 -22.14 7.60
C GLU A 25 0.50 -21.28 7.18
N VAL A 26 0.39 -21.03 5.88
CA VAL A 26 -0.56 -20.08 5.31
C VAL A 26 -1.59 -20.80 4.44
N ILE A 27 -2.87 -20.48 4.65
CA ILE A 27 -3.96 -20.82 3.72
C ILE A 27 -4.54 -19.54 3.13
N CYS A 28 -4.42 -19.38 1.81
CA CYS A 28 -5.11 -18.35 1.05
C CYS A 28 -6.48 -18.87 0.60
N LEU A 29 -7.54 -18.28 1.13
CA LEU A 29 -8.94 -18.58 0.84
C LEU A 29 -9.50 -17.55 -0.15
N ASP A 30 -10.16 -18.01 -1.22
CA ASP A 30 -10.92 -17.16 -2.13
C ASP A 30 -12.19 -17.88 -2.62
N VAL A 31 -13.22 -17.12 -2.98
CA VAL A 31 -14.47 -17.68 -3.51
C VAL A 31 -14.36 -18.05 -4.99
N ASP A 32 -13.39 -17.47 -5.70
CA ASP A 32 -13.15 -17.73 -7.11
C ASP A 32 -12.38 -19.05 -7.30
N SER A 33 -13.12 -20.11 -7.63
CA SER A 33 -12.55 -21.44 -7.86
C SER A 33 -11.56 -21.47 -9.02
N LYS A 34 -11.79 -20.71 -10.11
CA LYS A 34 -10.88 -20.67 -11.25
C LYS A 34 -9.54 -20.05 -10.87
N LYS A 35 -9.58 -18.99 -10.07
CA LYS A 35 -8.39 -18.34 -9.54
C LYS A 35 -7.62 -19.25 -8.60
N ILE A 36 -8.31 -19.93 -7.67
CA ILE A 36 -7.69 -20.90 -6.75
C ILE A 36 -7.03 -22.06 -7.50
N GLU A 37 -7.69 -22.64 -8.50
CA GLU A 37 -7.09 -23.71 -9.30
C GLU A 37 -5.88 -23.23 -10.10
N SER A 38 -5.90 -21.99 -10.60
CA SER A 38 -4.73 -21.38 -11.25
C SER A 38 -3.57 -21.21 -10.28
N LEU A 39 -3.83 -20.71 -9.06
CA LEU A 39 -2.82 -20.52 -8.01
C LEU A 39 -2.21 -21.86 -7.55
N LYS A 40 -3.02 -22.93 -7.43
CA LYS A 40 -2.53 -24.28 -7.14
C LYS A 40 -1.57 -24.81 -8.21
N GLN A 41 -1.75 -24.38 -9.47
CA GLN A 41 -0.86 -24.69 -10.59
C GLN A 41 0.36 -23.75 -10.67
N GLY A 42 0.52 -22.81 -9.73
CA GLY A 42 1.58 -21.81 -9.76
C GLY A 42 1.39 -20.70 -10.80
N LYS A 43 0.17 -20.52 -11.33
CA LYS A 43 -0.20 -19.43 -12.25
C LYS A 43 -0.77 -18.27 -11.46
N ILE A 44 -0.10 -17.12 -11.52
CA ILE A 44 -0.46 -15.94 -10.73
C ILE A 44 -1.43 -15.04 -11.52
N PRO A 45 -2.56 -14.60 -10.94
CA PRO A 45 -3.58 -13.81 -11.64
C PRO A 45 -3.26 -12.30 -11.71
N ILE A 46 -2.07 -11.89 -11.26
CA ILE A 46 -1.62 -10.49 -11.19
C ILE A 46 -0.14 -10.42 -11.57
N TYR A 47 0.31 -9.27 -12.05
CA TYR A 47 1.73 -9.01 -12.25
C TYR A 47 2.36 -8.37 -10.99
N GLU A 48 3.30 -9.07 -10.36
CA GLU A 48 4.13 -8.54 -9.28
C GLU A 48 5.52 -9.19 -9.35
N PRO A 49 6.61 -8.40 -9.51
CA PRO A 49 7.95 -8.94 -9.66
C PRO A 49 8.36 -9.87 -8.48
N GLY A 50 8.73 -11.12 -8.81
CA GLY A 50 9.17 -12.13 -7.84
C GLY A 50 8.05 -12.92 -7.14
N LEU A 51 6.78 -12.56 -7.34
CA LEU A 51 5.65 -13.21 -6.64
C LEU A 51 5.44 -14.65 -7.09
N GLU A 52 5.54 -14.90 -8.40
CA GLU A 52 5.35 -16.24 -8.96
C GLU A 52 6.35 -17.26 -8.42
N GLU A 53 7.63 -16.87 -8.35
CA GLU A 53 8.69 -17.70 -7.78
C GLU A 53 8.43 -17.98 -6.30
N MET A 54 8.13 -16.94 -5.52
CA MET A 54 7.84 -17.06 -4.08
C MET A 54 6.62 -17.97 -3.81
N VAL A 55 5.55 -17.83 -4.58
CA VAL A 55 4.35 -18.67 -4.46
C VAL A 55 4.65 -20.12 -4.79
N ARG A 56 5.36 -20.38 -5.90
CA ARG A 56 5.73 -21.74 -6.32
C ARG A 56 6.60 -22.43 -5.28
N GLU A 57 7.57 -21.72 -4.72
CA GLU A 57 8.47 -22.29 -3.70
C GLU A 57 7.72 -22.61 -2.40
N ASN A 58 6.90 -21.69 -1.89
CA ASN A 58 6.13 -21.94 -0.66
C ASN A 58 5.03 -22.99 -0.85
N ALA A 59 4.44 -23.11 -2.04
CA ALA A 59 3.54 -24.20 -2.37
C ALA A 59 4.27 -25.56 -2.36
N ARG A 60 5.49 -25.62 -2.90
CA ARG A 60 6.34 -26.82 -2.88
C ARG A 60 6.73 -27.22 -1.45
N LEU A 61 7.06 -26.24 -0.61
CA LEU A 61 7.36 -26.43 0.82
C LEU A 61 6.12 -26.72 1.68
N LYS A 62 4.92 -26.63 1.10
CA LYS A 62 3.62 -26.78 1.78
C LYS A 62 3.37 -25.74 2.89
N THR A 63 4.15 -24.67 2.91
CA THR A 63 3.95 -23.51 3.80
C THR A 63 2.87 -22.57 3.26
N LEU A 64 2.55 -22.63 1.96
CA LEU A 64 1.44 -21.90 1.36
C LEU A 64 0.47 -22.84 0.65
N ARG A 65 -0.82 -22.77 0.99
CA ARG A 65 -1.91 -23.52 0.35
C ARG A 65 -3.00 -22.58 -0.13
N PHE A 66 -3.73 -23.02 -1.15
CA PHE A 66 -4.88 -22.30 -1.71
C PHE A 66 -6.12 -23.17 -1.61
N SER A 67 -7.22 -22.61 -1.09
CA SER A 67 -8.47 -23.35 -0.91
C SER A 67 -9.69 -22.49 -1.21
N THR A 68 -10.79 -23.15 -1.57
CA THR A 68 -12.15 -22.58 -1.57
C THR A 68 -12.96 -23.07 -0.36
N ASP A 69 -12.43 -24.02 0.41
CA ASP A 69 -13.09 -24.59 1.58
C ASP A 69 -12.91 -23.66 2.79
N LYS A 70 -14.02 -22.98 3.14
CA LYS A 70 -14.08 -22.06 4.28
C LYS A 70 -13.84 -22.76 5.61
N LYS A 71 -14.35 -23.98 5.78
CA LYS A 71 -14.22 -24.74 7.04
C LYS A 71 -12.76 -25.13 7.24
N GLU A 72 -12.12 -25.67 6.21
CA GLU A 72 -10.68 -26.00 6.23
C GLU A 72 -9.83 -24.78 6.62
N ALA A 73 -10.05 -23.66 5.93
CA ALA A 73 -9.24 -22.46 6.10
C ALA A 73 -9.46 -21.74 7.44
N ILE A 74 -10.67 -21.77 8.02
CA ILE A 74 -11.02 -20.94 9.18
C ILE A 74 -10.89 -21.69 10.51
N SER A 75 -11.22 -23.00 10.55
CA SER A 75 -11.48 -23.70 11.82
C SER A 75 -10.34 -23.60 12.85
N ASN A 76 -9.09 -23.75 12.41
CA ASN A 76 -7.91 -23.88 13.28
C ASN A 76 -6.93 -22.71 13.21
N ALA A 77 -7.25 -21.66 12.45
CA ALA A 77 -6.37 -20.52 12.24
C ALA A 77 -6.06 -19.77 13.55
N GLU A 78 -4.80 -19.36 13.72
CA GLU A 78 -4.37 -18.49 14.83
C GLU A 78 -4.66 -17.03 14.52
N VAL A 79 -4.43 -16.64 13.26
CA VAL A 79 -4.64 -15.29 12.76
C VAL A 79 -5.38 -15.38 11.42
N ILE A 80 -6.47 -14.63 11.27
CA ILE A 80 -7.27 -14.58 10.05
C ILE A 80 -7.25 -13.17 9.50
N PHE A 81 -6.66 -12.95 8.34
CA PHE A 81 -6.67 -11.67 7.65
C PHE A 81 -7.86 -11.57 6.70
N ILE A 82 -8.63 -10.50 6.82
CA ILE A 82 -9.60 -10.06 5.83
C ILE A 82 -8.88 -9.12 4.86
N ALA A 83 -8.61 -9.60 3.65
CA ALA A 83 -7.85 -8.91 2.60
C ALA A 83 -8.64 -8.87 1.26
N VAL A 84 -9.96 -8.84 1.35
CA VAL A 84 -10.87 -8.73 0.20
C VAL A 84 -10.94 -7.28 -0.30
N GLY A 85 -11.29 -7.12 -1.57
CA GLY A 85 -11.51 -5.81 -2.16
C GLY A 85 -12.69 -5.07 -1.52
N THR A 86 -12.56 -3.76 -1.42
CA THR A 86 -13.61 -2.82 -1.00
C THR A 86 -13.82 -1.83 -2.15
N PRO A 87 -14.45 -2.27 -3.25
CA PRO A 87 -14.68 -1.39 -4.40
C PRO A 87 -15.55 -0.20 -3.98
N MET A 88 -15.57 0.84 -4.80
CA MET A 88 -16.44 1.99 -4.56
C MET A 88 -17.88 1.63 -4.97
N GLY A 89 -18.85 1.97 -4.13
CA GLY A 89 -20.27 1.89 -4.45
C GLY A 89 -20.72 3.04 -5.35
N GLU A 90 -21.97 2.98 -5.83
CA GLU A 90 -22.54 3.99 -6.73
C GLU A 90 -22.61 5.40 -6.10
N ASP A 91 -22.70 5.49 -4.77
CA ASP A 91 -22.77 6.74 -4.01
C ASP A 91 -21.38 7.27 -3.57
N GLY A 92 -20.29 6.66 -4.05
CA GLY A 92 -18.92 7.00 -3.69
C GLY A 92 -18.44 6.43 -2.35
N SER A 93 -19.29 5.68 -1.62
CA SER A 93 -18.88 5.00 -0.39
C SER A 93 -18.05 3.74 -0.68
N ALA A 94 -17.35 3.22 0.32
CA ALA A 94 -16.68 1.92 0.19
C ALA A 94 -17.70 0.78 0.35
N ASP A 95 -17.76 -0.13 -0.61
CA ASP A 95 -18.59 -1.33 -0.50
C ASP A 95 -17.96 -2.33 0.49
N LEU A 96 -18.70 -2.58 1.57
CA LEU A 96 -18.32 -3.49 2.65
C LEU A 96 -19.00 -4.87 2.54
N SER A 97 -19.74 -5.14 1.47
CA SER A 97 -20.46 -6.42 1.26
C SER A 97 -19.54 -7.63 1.43
N PHE A 98 -18.37 -7.62 0.79
CA PHE A 98 -17.37 -8.70 0.87
C PHE A 98 -16.80 -8.85 2.28
N VAL A 99 -16.43 -7.76 2.94
CA VAL A 99 -15.90 -7.77 4.32
C VAL A 99 -16.93 -8.35 5.29
N LYS A 100 -18.20 -7.94 5.17
CA LYS A 100 -19.30 -8.46 5.99
C LYS A 100 -19.56 -9.94 5.76
N ALA A 101 -19.52 -10.39 4.50
CA ALA A 101 -19.66 -11.80 4.16
C ALA A 101 -18.54 -12.65 4.77
N VAL A 102 -17.29 -12.18 4.68
CA VAL A 102 -16.14 -12.85 5.32
C VAL A 102 -16.28 -12.88 6.84
N ALA A 103 -16.71 -11.78 7.48
CA ALA A 103 -16.96 -11.75 8.91
C ALA A 103 -18.04 -12.78 9.33
N GLN A 104 -19.09 -12.94 8.52
CA GLN A 104 -20.13 -13.95 8.74
C GLN A 104 -19.57 -15.38 8.60
N ASP A 105 -18.74 -15.62 7.59
CA ASP A 105 -18.08 -16.92 7.39
C ASP A 105 -17.17 -17.25 8.57
N ILE A 106 -16.37 -16.29 9.03
CA ILE A 106 -15.47 -16.42 10.18
C ILE A 106 -16.26 -16.90 11.41
N GLY A 107 -17.30 -16.17 11.81
CA GLY A 107 -18.12 -16.59 12.96
C GLY A 107 -18.86 -17.92 12.75
N SER A 108 -19.12 -18.31 11.51
CA SER A 108 -19.74 -19.61 11.17
C SER A 108 -18.79 -20.79 11.28
N TYR A 109 -17.48 -20.59 11.08
CA TYR A 109 -16.51 -21.68 10.94
C TYR A 109 -15.37 -21.70 11.96
N ILE A 110 -15.13 -20.66 12.79
CA ILE A 110 -14.09 -20.75 13.82
C ILE A 110 -14.40 -21.90 14.79
N GLU A 111 -13.39 -22.71 15.09
CA GLU A 111 -13.44 -23.78 16.10
C GLU A 111 -12.38 -23.60 17.20
N ARG A 112 -11.29 -22.87 16.90
CA ARG A 112 -10.22 -22.56 17.86
C ARG A 112 -10.72 -21.73 19.05
N GLU A 113 -10.19 -22.01 20.24
CA GLU A 113 -10.54 -21.30 21.49
C GLU A 113 -10.20 -19.80 21.45
N TYR A 114 -9.08 -19.42 20.83
CA TYR A 114 -8.70 -18.03 20.61
C TYR A 114 -8.14 -17.80 19.21
N VAL A 115 -8.63 -16.74 18.56
CA VAL A 115 -8.20 -16.29 17.23
C VAL A 115 -8.10 -14.76 17.16
N VAL A 116 -7.13 -14.26 16.40
CA VAL A 116 -7.04 -12.83 16.06
C VAL A 116 -7.55 -12.65 14.63
N VAL A 117 -8.61 -11.85 14.48
CA VAL A 117 -9.15 -11.45 13.17
C VAL A 117 -8.59 -10.09 12.81
N VAL A 118 -8.05 -9.96 11.60
CA VAL A 118 -7.29 -8.79 11.18
C VAL A 118 -7.91 -8.17 9.93
N ASP A 119 -8.46 -6.98 10.06
CA ASP A 119 -8.93 -6.18 8.94
C ASP A 119 -7.72 -5.54 8.26
N LYS A 120 -7.31 -6.11 7.12
CA LYS A 120 -6.24 -5.58 6.27
C LYS A 120 -6.78 -4.83 5.06
N SER A 121 -7.99 -5.15 4.61
CA SER A 121 -8.74 -4.37 3.63
C SER A 121 -8.80 -2.89 4.04
N THR A 122 -8.76 -1.98 3.05
CA THR A 122 -8.96 -0.54 3.32
C THR A 122 -10.43 -0.28 3.59
N VAL A 123 -10.79 -0.07 4.85
CA VAL A 123 -12.19 0.03 5.30
C VAL A 123 -12.45 1.33 6.05
N PRO A 124 -13.63 1.98 5.88
CA PRO A 124 -13.97 3.21 6.60
C PRO A 124 -13.93 3.03 8.12
N VAL A 125 -13.73 4.14 8.84
CA VAL A 125 -13.63 4.14 10.30
C VAL A 125 -14.87 3.50 10.95
N GLY A 126 -14.62 2.66 11.95
CA GLY A 126 -15.61 1.88 12.69
C GLY A 126 -15.97 0.54 12.04
N THR A 127 -15.28 0.12 10.97
CA THR A 127 -15.59 -1.15 10.28
C THR A 127 -15.17 -2.36 11.11
N ALA A 128 -14.01 -2.33 11.75
CA ALA A 128 -13.57 -3.40 12.64
C ALA A 128 -14.58 -3.67 13.79
N ARG A 129 -15.26 -2.63 14.28
CA ARG A 129 -16.36 -2.78 15.25
C ARG A 129 -17.57 -3.50 14.65
N LYS A 130 -17.90 -3.21 13.38
CA LYS A 130 -18.96 -3.90 12.65
C LYS A 130 -18.60 -5.37 12.40
N VAL A 131 -17.36 -5.64 12.00
CA VAL A 131 -16.82 -7.01 11.83
C VAL A 131 -16.97 -7.81 13.11
N ARG A 132 -16.55 -7.24 14.26
CA ARG A 132 -16.74 -7.87 15.58
C ARG A 132 -18.19 -8.27 15.81
N ARG A 133 -19.14 -7.34 15.66
CA ARG A 133 -20.58 -7.60 15.89
C ARG A 133 -21.14 -8.69 14.97
N ILE A 134 -20.69 -8.76 13.72
CA ILE A 134 -21.11 -9.79 12.76
C ILE A 134 -20.61 -11.17 13.20
N ILE A 135 -19.34 -11.28 13.60
CA ILE A 135 -18.76 -12.52 14.12
C ILE A 135 -19.50 -12.96 15.39
N GLU A 136 -19.75 -12.04 16.34
CA GLU A 136 -20.50 -12.31 17.58
C GLU A 136 -21.91 -12.85 17.27
N SER A 137 -22.61 -12.21 16.33
CA SER A 137 -23.95 -12.64 15.88
C SER A 137 -23.93 -14.04 15.26
N ALA A 138 -22.92 -14.33 14.43
CA ALA A 138 -22.75 -15.64 13.79
C ALA A 138 -22.39 -16.75 14.80
N LEU A 139 -21.56 -16.46 15.81
CA LEU A 139 -21.25 -17.37 16.90
C LEU A 139 -22.48 -17.66 17.77
N ALA A 140 -23.26 -16.62 18.09
CA ALA A 140 -24.49 -16.77 18.88
C ALA A 140 -25.50 -17.70 18.17
N LYS A 141 -25.61 -17.62 16.83
CA LYS A 141 -26.44 -18.54 16.02
C LYS A 141 -25.97 -20.00 16.10
N ARG A 142 -24.71 -20.26 16.45
CA ARG A 142 -24.14 -21.60 16.69
C ARG A 142 -24.30 -22.06 18.14
N GLY A 143 -25.00 -21.31 19.00
CA GLY A 143 -25.06 -21.56 20.43
C GLY A 143 -23.71 -21.35 21.14
N ARG A 144 -22.80 -20.57 20.55
CA ARG A 144 -21.51 -20.24 21.14
C ARG A 144 -21.51 -18.78 21.57
N HIS A 145 -21.10 -18.51 22.81
CA HIS A 145 -20.96 -17.15 23.32
C HIS A 145 -19.51 -16.71 23.28
N SER A 146 -19.25 -15.57 22.66
CA SER A 146 -17.98 -14.86 22.85
C SER A 146 -18.01 -14.19 24.22
N VAL A 147 -17.05 -14.51 25.08
CA VAL A 147 -16.88 -13.76 26.32
C VAL A 147 -15.95 -12.60 26.03
N LEU A 148 -16.41 -11.39 26.32
CA LEU A 148 -15.59 -10.19 26.30
C LEU A 148 -14.34 -10.47 27.14
N SER A 149 -13.15 -10.21 26.59
CA SER A 149 -11.97 -10.09 27.44
C SER A 149 -12.26 -8.98 28.45
N ASP A 150 -12.23 -9.33 29.74
CA ASP A 150 -12.53 -8.41 30.82
C ASP A 150 -11.77 -7.11 30.63
N LYS A 151 -12.50 -5.98 30.73
CA LYS A 151 -11.91 -4.69 31.07
C LYS A 151 -11.47 -4.75 32.54
N SER A 152 -10.45 -5.54 32.87
CA SER A 152 -9.78 -5.50 34.16
C SER A 152 -8.56 -4.58 34.05
N GLY A 153 -8.75 -3.33 34.49
CA GLY A 153 -7.69 -2.35 34.60
C GLY A 153 -8.11 -1.00 34.04
N SER A 154 -8.66 -0.15 34.91
CA SER A 154 -8.69 1.30 34.69
C SER A 154 -7.27 1.82 34.47
N ALA A 155 -6.80 1.80 33.22
CA ALA A 155 -5.66 2.61 32.83
C ALA A 155 -6.14 4.06 32.80
N SER A 156 -5.74 4.82 33.83
CA SER A 156 -5.75 6.28 33.78
C SER A 156 -5.06 6.74 32.50
N PRO A 157 -5.46 7.87 31.89
CA PRO A 157 -4.83 8.35 30.68
C PRO A 157 -3.32 8.50 30.92
N CYS A 158 -2.56 7.83 30.06
CA CYS A 158 -1.10 7.80 30.06
C CYS A 158 -0.56 9.23 30.08
N SER A 159 -0.14 9.69 31.26
CA SER A 159 0.70 10.87 31.43
C SER A 159 2.12 10.43 31.12
N LEU A 160 2.46 10.42 29.83
CA LEU A 160 3.87 10.43 29.42
C LEU A 160 4.51 11.67 30.04
N GLN A 161 5.39 11.42 31.01
CA GLN A 161 6.23 12.42 31.64
C GLN A 161 6.95 13.22 30.55
N ARG A 162 6.53 14.48 30.37
CA ARG A 162 7.38 15.50 29.76
C ARG A 162 8.51 15.77 30.74
N THR A 163 9.72 15.37 30.38
CA THR A 163 10.92 15.97 30.93
C THR A 163 10.88 17.46 30.57
N THR A 164 10.53 18.26 31.57
CA THR A 164 10.58 19.72 31.48
C THR A 164 11.98 20.15 31.90
N SER A 165 12.81 20.57 30.93
CA SER A 165 13.88 21.50 31.22
C SER A 165 13.34 22.92 31.00
N ALA A 166 12.78 23.48 32.08
CA ALA A 166 12.83 24.92 32.33
C ALA A 166 14.33 25.30 32.47
N SER A 167 14.86 26.46 32.13
CA SER A 167 14.32 27.80 31.96
C SER A 167 15.48 28.64 31.40
N HIS A 168 15.19 29.68 30.62
CA HIS A 168 15.76 31.02 30.79
C HIS A 168 14.94 31.97 29.92
N SER A 169 13.96 32.61 30.57
CA SER A 169 13.26 33.78 30.08
C SER A 169 13.74 34.97 30.91
N GLN A 170 14.26 36.00 30.24
CA GLN A 170 14.14 37.40 30.65
C GLN A 170 13.65 38.11 29.36
N ASP A 171 12.37 38.46 29.32
CA ASP A 171 11.86 39.80 29.64
C ASP A 171 12.52 40.90 28.79
N LEU A 172 11.76 41.49 27.85
CA LEU A 172 11.24 42.85 28.03
C LEU A 172 10.35 43.33 26.87
N HIS A 173 9.51 44.28 27.26
CA HIS A 173 8.39 44.93 26.60
C HIS A 173 8.67 45.79 25.35
N ASN A 174 7.62 45.81 24.52
CA ASN A 174 6.98 46.92 23.78
C ASN A 174 7.50 47.44 22.40
N PRO A 175 6.55 47.93 21.55
CA PRO A 175 6.70 48.12 20.12
C PRO A 175 6.81 49.60 19.70
N ASN A 176 6.89 49.79 18.36
CA ASN A 176 6.84 51.03 17.56
C ASN A 176 8.20 51.68 17.29
N PHE A 177 8.65 51.69 16.04
CA PHE A 177 8.61 52.90 15.21
C PHE A 177 8.93 52.60 13.73
N SER A 178 8.48 53.52 12.90
CA SER A 178 8.36 53.55 11.45
C SER A 178 9.67 53.70 10.66
N SER A 179 9.62 53.25 9.40
CA SER A 179 10.20 53.84 8.19
C SER A 179 11.59 54.50 8.25
N GLN A 180 12.54 53.97 7.48
CA GLN A 180 13.27 54.78 6.48
C GLN A 180 14.06 53.89 5.53
N SER A 181 13.88 54.17 4.24
CA SER A 181 14.67 53.76 3.10
C SER A 181 16.07 54.36 3.17
N LEU A 182 17.09 53.61 2.74
CA LEU A 182 18.33 54.13 2.19
C LEU A 182 19.01 53.06 1.32
N GLU A 183 19.40 53.50 0.13
CA GLU A 183 19.98 52.73 -0.97
C GLU A 183 21.45 52.34 -0.72
N CYS A 184 21.82 51.23 -1.37
CA CYS A 184 23.08 50.83 -2.00
C CYS A 184 24.42 51.44 -1.53
N GLN A 185 25.40 50.57 -1.29
CA GLN A 185 26.67 50.60 -2.01
C GLN A 185 27.42 49.27 -1.95
N ASP A 186 28.14 49.03 -3.05
CA ASP A 186 28.87 47.83 -3.47
C ASP A 186 30.01 47.39 -2.54
N SER A 187 30.28 46.08 -2.55
CA SER A 187 31.66 45.60 -2.71
C SER A 187 31.67 44.17 -3.24
N SER A 188 32.22 44.06 -4.45
CA SER A 188 32.83 42.88 -5.06
C SER A 188 33.66 42.05 -4.07
N ASP A 189 33.64 40.72 -4.24
CA ASP A 189 34.89 39.97 -4.38
C ASP A 189 34.66 38.66 -5.14
N THR A 190 35.54 38.47 -6.10
CA THR A 190 35.73 37.33 -7.00
C THR A 190 36.53 36.23 -6.32
N ASP A 191 36.38 34.99 -6.81
CA ASP A 191 37.42 33.96 -7.02
C ASP A 191 36.81 32.56 -6.81
N SER A 192 36.45 31.85 -7.89
CA SER A 192 37.31 31.03 -8.77
C SER A 192 37.43 29.57 -8.30
N ASN A 193 36.78 28.69 -9.05
CA ASN A 193 37.19 27.36 -9.52
C ASN A 193 38.17 26.51 -8.68
N ALA A 194 37.75 25.28 -8.36
CA ALA A 194 38.56 24.09 -8.62
C ALA A 194 37.70 22.82 -8.67
N GLU A 195 37.60 22.23 -9.86
CA GLU A 195 37.31 20.82 -10.10
C GLU A 195 38.42 19.94 -9.51
N VAL A 196 38.08 18.81 -8.87
CA VAL A 196 38.95 17.62 -8.84
C VAL A 196 38.10 16.33 -8.84
N SER A 197 38.08 15.70 -10.02
CA SER A 197 38.28 14.28 -10.35
C SER A 197 37.94 13.16 -9.33
N LEU A 198 37.08 12.26 -9.80
CA LEU A 198 37.02 10.83 -9.50
C LEU A 198 38.38 10.12 -9.69
N ARG A 199 38.70 9.15 -8.82
CA ARG A 199 39.19 7.80 -9.17
C ARG A 199 39.42 6.92 -7.92
N ASP A 200 38.78 5.76 -7.96
CA ASP A 200 39.23 4.41 -7.59
C ASP A 200 40.11 4.20 -6.35
N PHE A 201 39.64 3.36 -5.41
CA PHE A 201 40.31 2.11 -5.05
C PHE A 201 39.30 1.18 -4.36
N GLY A 202 39.08 0.01 -4.95
CA GLY A 202 38.57 -1.15 -4.23
C GLY A 202 39.70 -1.83 -3.48
N GLU A 203 39.38 -2.51 -2.38
CA GLU A 203 39.72 -3.93 -2.24
C GLU A 203 39.09 -4.54 -0.99
N SER A 204 38.59 -5.74 -1.20
CA SER A 204 38.14 -6.76 -0.27
C SER A 204 39.30 -7.35 0.54
N ALA A 205 39.07 -7.69 1.81
CA ALA A 205 39.80 -8.77 2.47
C ALA A 205 38.92 -9.47 3.51
N ASN A 206 38.61 -10.74 3.21
CA ASN A 206 38.22 -11.79 4.16
C ASN A 206 39.48 -12.53 4.61
N LEU A 207 39.33 -13.35 5.67
CA LEU A 207 40.31 -14.20 6.38
C LEU A 207 40.97 -13.45 7.55
N ASP A 208 41.13 -14.00 8.76
CA ASP A 208 41.14 -15.40 9.13
C ASP A 208 40.78 -15.60 10.61
N SER A 209 40.46 -16.86 10.88
CA SER A 209 40.14 -17.50 12.13
C SER A 209 41.35 -17.68 13.07
N SER A 210 41.03 -17.97 14.34
CA SER A 210 41.88 -18.54 15.41
C SER A 210 42.52 -17.58 16.42
N ASN A 211 41.93 -17.53 17.62
CA ASN A 211 42.67 -17.81 18.84
C ASN A 211 41.73 -18.05 20.04
N SER A 212 41.88 -19.22 20.63
CA SER A 212 41.32 -19.63 21.91
C SER A 212 42.27 -19.22 23.03
N LYS A 213 41.75 -18.63 24.12
CA LYS A 213 42.21 -18.83 25.51
C LYS A 213 41.34 -18.06 26.52
N ILE A 214 40.56 -18.83 27.27
CA ILE A 214 40.48 -18.85 28.74
C ILE A 214 40.54 -17.49 29.48
N VAL A 215 39.40 -17.06 30.05
CA VAL A 215 39.29 -16.58 31.45
C VAL A 215 37.89 -16.90 31.99
N SER A 216 37.84 -17.79 32.99
CA SER A 216 36.76 -18.01 33.96
C SER A 216 36.68 -16.80 34.92
N GLU A 217 35.58 -16.39 35.54
CA GLU A 217 34.74 -17.14 36.47
C GLU A 217 33.72 -16.18 37.15
N LYS A 218 32.69 -16.77 37.78
CA LYS A 218 31.82 -16.26 38.87
C LYS A 218 30.44 -15.67 38.53
N CYS A 219 29.47 -16.58 38.35
CA CYS A 219 28.11 -16.44 38.89
C CYS A 219 27.94 -17.43 40.06
N GLY A 220 27.53 -16.93 41.23
CA GLY A 220 27.27 -17.71 42.43
C GLY A 220 25.79 -18.06 42.59
N LEU A 221 25.49 -19.35 42.77
CA LEU A 221 24.23 -19.88 43.29
C LEU A 221 24.51 -20.54 44.65
N PRO A 222 23.67 -20.34 45.69
CA PRO A 222 23.81 -21.08 46.93
C PRO A 222 23.10 -22.45 46.88
N LYS A 223 23.70 -23.38 47.62
CA LYS A 223 23.44 -24.83 47.67
C LYS A 223 22.21 -25.22 48.51
N LYS A 224 21.68 -26.39 48.15
CA LYS A 224 20.80 -27.28 48.94
C LYS A 224 21.36 -27.60 50.34
N SER A 225 20.47 -27.75 51.31
CA SER A 225 20.67 -28.54 52.55
C SER A 225 19.75 -29.76 52.56
N GLN A 226 20.31 -30.90 52.98
CA GLN A 226 19.67 -32.22 53.12
C GLN A 226 19.03 -32.42 54.52
N GLY A 227 18.15 -33.43 54.61
CA GLY A 227 17.68 -34.10 55.83
C GLY A 227 16.15 -34.02 55.94
N SER A 228 15.35 -35.09 56.14
CA SER A 228 15.60 -36.43 56.65
C SER A 228 14.41 -37.36 56.35
N TYR A 229 14.67 -38.65 56.19
CA TYR A 229 13.71 -39.75 56.09
C TYR A 229 12.89 -39.93 57.38
N LEU A 230 11.57 -40.18 57.26
CA LEU A 230 10.82 -41.08 58.15
C LEU A 230 9.68 -41.77 57.36
N SER A 231 9.72 -43.10 57.41
CA SER A 231 8.73 -44.06 56.93
C SER A 231 7.61 -44.27 57.95
N GLY A 232 6.38 -44.48 57.49
CA GLY A 232 5.26 -44.94 58.33
C GLY A 232 4.12 -45.48 57.49
N ASN A 233 4.08 -46.81 57.34
CA ASN A 233 2.88 -47.56 56.99
C ASN A 233 1.91 -47.49 58.16
N ASP A 234 0.62 -47.24 57.91
CA ASP A 234 -0.43 -47.87 58.70
C ASP A 234 -1.72 -48.02 57.89
N ARG A 235 -2.09 -49.29 57.70
CA ARG A 235 -3.41 -49.75 57.27
C ARG A 235 -4.14 -50.19 58.53
N SER A 236 -5.31 -49.62 58.80
CA SER A 236 -6.30 -50.28 59.67
C SER A 236 -7.72 -49.96 59.22
N ASP A 237 -8.36 -51.07 58.87
CA ASP A 237 -9.77 -51.39 58.66
C ASP A 237 -10.74 -50.69 59.63
N PHE A 238 -11.86 -50.16 59.09
CA PHE A 238 -13.13 -50.06 59.80
C PHE A 238 -14.28 -50.18 58.79
N SER A 239 -14.85 -51.37 58.76
CA SER A 239 -16.17 -51.67 58.21
C SER A 239 -17.21 -51.56 59.32
N GLN A 240 -18.26 -50.75 59.11
CA GLN A 240 -19.65 -50.99 59.55
C GLN A 240 -20.62 -49.94 58.94
N LEU A 241 -21.72 -50.48 58.39
CA LEU A 241 -22.75 -49.93 57.48
C LEU A 241 -23.81 -49.01 58.18
N PRO A 242 -24.67 -48.24 57.47
CA PRO A 242 -25.85 -48.80 56.78
C PRO A 242 -26.15 -48.25 55.37
N HIS A 243 -26.84 -49.11 54.62
CA HIS A 243 -27.40 -48.95 53.29
C HIS A 243 -28.26 -47.70 53.08
N LEU A 244 -28.02 -47.00 51.96
CA LEU A 244 -28.98 -46.12 51.29
C LEU A 244 -29.01 -46.45 49.79
N SER A 245 -30.24 -46.46 49.27
CA SER A 245 -30.73 -46.96 47.99
C SER A 245 -30.05 -46.37 46.74
N PRO A 246 -30.04 -47.09 45.59
CA PRO A 246 -29.52 -46.55 44.33
C PRO A 246 -30.66 -45.87 43.57
N GLN A 247 -30.65 -44.53 43.47
CA GLN A 247 -31.27 -43.76 42.39
C GLN A 247 -31.03 -42.27 42.62
N ALA A 248 -29.94 -41.78 42.02
CA ALA A 248 -29.84 -40.39 41.60
C ALA A 248 -28.96 -40.42 40.35
N GLU A 249 -29.60 -40.49 39.18
CA GLU A 249 -28.95 -40.12 37.94
C GLU A 249 -28.40 -38.71 38.12
N LEU A 250 -27.07 -38.61 38.23
CA LEU A 250 -26.36 -37.35 38.07
C LEU A 250 -26.77 -36.81 36.69
N PRO A 251 -27.35 -35.60 36.59
CA PRO A 251 -27.63 -35.03 35.29
C PRO A 251 -26.28 -34.92 34.58
N ASN A 252 -26.18 -35.65 33.48
CA ASN A 252 -25.04 -35.67 32.58
C ASN A 252 -25.03 -34.33 31.83
N ASN A 253 -24.75 -33.24 32.54
CA ASN A 253 -24.67 -31.91 31.97
C ASN A 253 -23.28 -31.77 31.34
N LYS A 254 -23.10 -32.45 30.19
CA LYS A 254 -22.09 -32.05 29.21
C LYS A 254 -22.59 -30.75 28.59
N ASP A 255 -22.45 -29.66 29.33
CA ASP A 255 -22.43 -28.32 28.74
C ASP A 255 -21.06 -28.16 28.05
N THR A 256 -20.89 -28.86 26.92
CA THR A 256 -19.70 -28.80 26.07
C THR A 256 -19.83 -27.68 25.04
N THR A 257 -20.37 -26.53 25.44
CA THR A 257 -20.30 -25.32 24.60
C THR A 257 -18.87 -24.79 24.66
N GLN A 258 -18.00 -25.27 23.77
CA GLN A 258 -16.63 -24.80 23.66
C GLN A 258 -16.62 -23.27 23.48
N LYS A 259 -16.09 -22.58 24.49
CA LYS A 259 -16.04 -21.12 24.55
C LYS A 259 -14.99 -20.61 23.56
N ILE A 260 -15.45 -19.88 22.55
CA ILE A 260 -14.58 -19.21 21.57
C ILE A 260 -14.42 -17.75 21.98
N THR A 261 -13.17 -17.29 22.04
CA THR A 261 -12.81 -15.89 22.25
C THR A 261 -12.05 -15.38 21.03
N PHE A 262 -12.18 -14.09 20.72
CA PHE A 262 -11.46 -13.49 19.61
C PHE A 262 -11.29 -11.99 19.79
N ASP A 263 -10.29 -11.45 19.08
CA ASP A 263 -10.08 -10.01 18.94
C ASP A 263 -10.13 -9.62 17.47
N VAL A 264 -10.60 -8.39 17.20
CA VAL A 264 -10.56 -7.78 15.87
C VAL A 264 -9.55 -6.65 15.89
N VAL A 265 -8.60 -6.70 14.97
CA VAL A 265 -7.48 -5.78 14.82
C VAL A 265 -7.60 -5.07 13.47
N SER A 266 -7.30 -3.78 13.41
CA SER A 266 -7.05 -3.09 12.14
C SER A 266 -5.56 -3.15 11.81
N ASN A 267 -5.20 -3.66 10.64
CA ASN A 267 -3.82 -3.68 10.16
C ASN A 267 -3.78 -3.28 8.68
N PRO A 268 -3.93 -1.98 8.38
CA PRO A 268 -3.98 -1.49 7.02
C PRO A 268 -2.68 -1.83 6.27
N GLU A 269 -2.81 -2.01 4.96
CA GLU A 269 -1.68 -2.22 4.06
C GLU A 269 -1.15 -0.88 3.52
N PHE A 270 0.13 -0.81 3.16
CA PHE A 270 0.74 0.36 2.50
C PHE A 270 1.62 -0.07 1.32
N LEU A 271 1.19 -1.12 0.63
CA LEU A 271 1.92 -1.74 -0.47
C LEU A 271 1.66 -0.97 -1.77
N LYS A 272 2.65 -0.89 -2.64
CA LYS A 272 2.50 -0.34 -3.99
C LYS A 272 2.64 -1.45 -5.02
N GLU A 273 1.65 -1.59 -5.92
CA GLU A 273 1.72 -2.54 -7.03
C GLU A 273 3.05 -2.41 -7.81
N GLY A 274 3.66 -3.53 -8.18
CA GLY A 274 4.97 -3.59 -8.83
C GLY A 274 6.18 -3.63 -7.90
N VAL A 275 6.00 -3.32 -6.61
CA VAL A 275 7.04 -3.41 -5.55
C VAL A 275 6.49 -3.94 -4.21
N ALA A 276 5.35 -4.63 -4.25
CA ALA A 276 4.62 -5.16 -3.10
C ALA A 276 5.47 -6.00 -2.16
N ILE A 277 6.24 -6.92 -2.74
CA ILE A 277 7.04 -7.86 -1.97
C ILE A 277 8.08 -7.08 -1.18
N LYS A 278 8.74 -6.12 -1.84
CA LYS A 278 9.72 -5.26 -1.18
C LYS A 278 9.07 -4.43 -0.07
N ASP A 279 7.94 -3.79 -0.35
CA ASP A 279 7.22 -2.97 0.62
C ASP A 279 6.72 -3.81 1.82
N PHE A 280 6.34 -5.07 1.61
CA PHE A 280 5.90 -5.97 2.69
C PHE A 280 7.07 -6.52 3.50
N MET A 281 8.14 -6.94 2.83
CA MET A 281 9.31 -7.56 3.46
C MET A 281 10.22 -6.55 4.16
N SER A 282 10.15 -5.28 3.79
CA SER A 282 10.93 -4.19 4.39
C SER A 282 10.09 -2.91 4.50
N PRO A 283 9.03 -2.92 5.33
CA PRO A 283 8.10 -1.81 5.41
C PRO A 283 8.74 -0.59 6.08
N ASP A 284 8.30 0.61 5.68
CA ASP A 284 8.60 1.85 6.39
C ASP A 284 8.02 1.83 7.82
N ARG A 285 6.84 1.21 7.97
CA ARG A 285 6.12 0.99 9.22
C ARG A 285 5.03 -0.06 9.08
N VAL A 286 4.68 -0.70 10.19
CA VAL A 286 3.50 -1.56 10.32
C VAL A 286 2.54 -0.91 11.33
N VAL A 287 1.33 -0.57 10.89
CA VAL A 287 0.31 0.03 11.76
C VAL A 287 -0.62 -1.06 12.30
N ILE A 288 -0.82 -1.09 13.62
CA ILE A 288 -1.70 -2.04 14.31
C ILE A 288 -2.68 -1.26 15.19
N GLY A 289 -3.95 -1.29 14.83
CA GLY A 289 -5.06 -0.77 15.63
C GLY A 289 -5.69 -1.87 16.48
N THR A 290 -5.60 -1.79 17.81
CA THR A 290 -6.22 -2.78 18.71
C THR A 290 -6.42 -2.21 20.11
N ASP A 291 -7.47 -2.68 20.80
CA ASP A 291 -7.69 -2.40 22.23
C ASP A 291 -7.25 -3.57 23.13
N SER A 292 -6.71 -4.65 22.54
CA SER A 292 -6.34 -5.88 23.24
C SER A 292 -4.83 -6.05 23.28
N THR A 293 -4.25 -6.04 24.48
CA THR A 293 -2.82 -6.33 24.69
C THR A 293 -2.45 -7.71 24.16
N ARG A 294 -3.32 -8.71 24.39
CA ARG A 294 -3.14 -10.08 23.90
C ARG A 294 -3.05 -10.11 22.37
N ALA A 295 -3.98 -9.44 21.68
CA ALA A 295 -3.94 -9.37 20.23
C ALA A 295 -2.70 -8.63 19.72
N LEU A 296 -2.28 -7.55 20.40
CA LEU A 296 -1.07 -6.82 20.05
C LEU A 296 0.19 -7.70 20.16
N GLU A 297 0.30 -8.53 21.21
CA GLU A 297 1.42 -9.47 21.37
C GLU A 297 1.47 -10.51 20.25
N VAL A 298 0.31 -11.06 19.86
CA VAL A 298 0.21 -11.99 18.71
C VAL A 298 0.67 -11.30 17.42
N MET A 299 0.22 -10.06 17.17
CA MET A 299 0.62 -9.31 15.98
C MET A 299 2.09 -8.93 15.99
N LYS A 300 2.66 -8.58 17.16
CA LYS A 300 4.10 -8.33 17.32
C LYS A 300 4.93 -9.57 16.99
N ALA A 301 4.53 -10.74 17.49
CA ALA A 301 5.19 -12.00 17.20
C ALA A 301 5.14 -12.35 15.70
N LEU A 302 3.96 -12.16 15.07
CA LEU A 302 3.77 -12.41 13.64
C LEU A 302 4.65 -11.50 12.77
N TYR A 303 4.78 -10.22 13.15
CA TYR A 303 5.55 -9.24 12.38
C TYR A 303 7.05 -9.14 12.74
N ALA A 304 7.49 -9.74 13.85
CA ALA A 304 8.87 -9.66 14.33
C ALA A 304 9.94 -10.01 13.27
N PRO A 305 9.78 -11.06 12.42
CA PRO A 305 10.78 -11.40 11.40
C PRO A 305 11.03 -10.28 10.37
N PHE A 306 10.01 -9.46 10.08
CA PHE A 306 10.09 -8.38 9.11
C PHE A 306 10.73 -7.10 9.68
N LEU A 307 10.82 -6.99 11.01
CA LEU A 307 11.18 -5.76 11.73
C LEU A 307 12.50 -5.86 12.51
N LEU A 308 13.30 -6.91 12.29
CA LEU A 308 14.55 -7.16 13.03
C LEU A 308 15.53 -5.98 13.04
N LYS A 309 15.54 -5.15 12.00
CA LYS A 309 16.47 -4.02 11.86
C LYS A 309 15.99 -2.73 12.53
N SER A 310 14.75 -2.65 12.98
CA SER A 310 14.18 -1.41 13.52
C SER A 310 12.78 -1.61 14.11
N ASP A 311 12.51 -1.00 15.26
CA ASP A 311 11.16 -0.95 15.83
C ASP A 311 10.25 0.01 15.03
N ARG A 312 9.60 -0.55 14.01
CA ARG A 312 8.73 0.16 13.06
C ARG A 312 7.26 -0.24 13.23
N LEU A 313 6.90 -0.88 14.33
CA LEU A 313 5.51 -1.23 14.64
C LEU A 313 4.86 -0.10 15.43
N ILE A 314 3.79 0.48 14.89
CA ILE A 314 3.05 1.57 15.50
C ILE A 314 1.71 1.01 15.98
N ALA A 315 1.57 0.85 17.30
CA ALA A 315 0.32 0.45 17.93
C ALA A 315 -0.54 1.67 18.27
N MET A 316 -1.84 1.59 17.98
CA MET A 316 -2.81 2.67 18.21
C MET A 316 -4.22 2.11 18.41
N GLY A 317 -5.22 3.00 18.60
CA GLY A 317 -6.63 2.61 18.62
C GLY A 317 -7.12 2.14 17.24
N ILE A 318 -8.12 1.27 17.23
CA ILE A 318 -8.67 0.65 16.01
C ILE A 318 -9.09 1.71 14.98
N GLU A 319 -9.90 2.68 15.41
CA GLU A 319 -10.43 3.75 14.55
C GLU A 319 -9.31 4.65 14.01
N SER A 320 -8.24 4.83 14.78
CA SER A 320 -7.06 5.61 14.36
C SER A 320 -6.25 4.89 13.28
N ALA A 321 -6.13 3.56 13.36
CA ALA A 321 -5.47 2.77 12.33
C ALA A 321 -6.24 2.79 11.01
N GLU A 322 -7.58 2.64 11.07
CA GLU A 322 -8.45 2.76 9.90
C GLU A 322 -8.31 4.15 9.24
N MET A 323 -8.36 5.22 10.04
CA MET A 323 -8.18 6.59 9.54
C MET A 323 -6.78 6.82 8.94
N THR A 324 -5.73 6.25 9.54
CA THR A 324 -4.34 6.42 9.08
C THR A 324 -4.16 6.00 7.63
N LYS A 325 -4.85 4.94 7.18
CA LYS A 325 -4.78 4.50 5.78
C LYS A 325 -5.35 5.53 4.82
N TYR A 326 -6.55 6.04 5.10
CA TYR A 326 -7.20 7.06 4.29
C TYR A 326 -6.41 8.37 4.29
N ALA A 327 -5.96 8.82 5.46
CA ALA A 327 -5.18 10.05 5.60
C ALA A 327 -3.85 9.96 4.83
N ALA A 328 -3.16 8.81 4.86
CA ALA A 328 -1.93 8.61 4.11
C ALA A 328 -2.18 8.68 2.59
N ASN A 329 -3.17 7.95 2.07
CA ASN A 329 -3.47 7.96 0.63
C ASN A 329 -3.98 9.35 0.17
N ALA A 330 -4.79 10.03 0.99
CA ALA A 330 -5.24 11.38 0.71
C ALA A 330 -4.09 12.40 0.69
N MET A 331 -3.12 12.29 1.60
CA MET A 331 -1.94 13.16 1.61
C MET A 331 -1.09 12.94 0.34
N LEU A 332 -0.86 11.69 -0.07
CA LEU A 332 -0.11 11.39 -1.29
C LEU A 332 -0.82 11.93 -2.55
N ALA A 333 -2.15 11.75 -2.65
CA ALA A 333 -2.96 12.34 -3.71
C ALA A 333 -2.90 13.87 -3.69
N THR A 334 -2.92 14.47 -2.49
CA THR A 334 -2.80 15.93 -2.31
C THR A 334 -1.46 16.45 -2.83
N LYS A 335 -0.34 15.79 -2.54
CA LYS A 335 0.98 16.20 -3.05
C LYS A 335 1.03 16.19 -4.58
N ILE A 336 0.43 15.16 -5.21
CA ILE A 336 0.36 15.05 -6.67
C ILE A 336 -0.52 16.14 -7.27
N SER A 337 -1.74 16.33 -6.76
CA SER A 337 -2.62 17.38 -7.27
C SER A 337 -2.04 18.78 -7.04
N PHE A 338 -1.40 19.02 -5.89
CA PHE A 338 -0.73 20.28 -5.61
C PHE A 338 0.36 20.59 -6.64
N ILE A 339 1.26 19.65 -6.92
CA ILE A 339 2.33 19.90 -7.90
C ILE A 339 1.79 20.02 -9.34
N ASN A 340 0.71 19.31 -9.67
CA ASN A 340 0.04 19.45 -10.96
C ASN A 340 -0.62 20.83 -11.10
N GLU A 341 -1.24 21.37 -10.06
CA GLU A 341 -1.74 22.74 -10.09
C GLU A 341 -0.61 23.75 -10.27
N MET A 342 0.51 23.56 -9.57
CA MET A 342 1.70 24.39 -9.76
C MET A 342 2.27 24.27 -11.17
N SER A 343 2.20 23.10 -11.81
CA SER A 343 2.63 22.92 -13.20
C SER A 343 1.81 23.80 -14.15
N GLN A 344 0.49 23.88 -13.93
CA GLN A 344 -0.39 24.73 -14.74
C GLN A 344 -0.08 26.22 -14.57
N ILE A 345 0.31 26.65 -13.36
CA ILE A 345 0.76 28.02 -13.12
C ILE A 345 2.10 28.26 -13.84
N CYS A 346 3.06 27.33 -13.69
CA CYS A 346 4.39 27.44 -14.29
C CYS A 346 4.33 27.67 -15.81
N GLU A 347 3.50 26.92 -16.54
CA GLU A 347 3.32 27.11 -17.99
C GLU A 347 2.84 28.52 -18.38
N ARG A 348 2.04 29.17 -17.52
CA ARG A 348 1.46 30.49 -17.82
C ARG A 348 2.36 31.65 -17.44
N VAL A 349 3.24 31.45 -16.47
CA VAL A 349 4.15 32.49 -15.97
C VAL A 349 5.58 32.34 -16.52
N GLY A 350 5.83 31.32 -17.35
CA GLY A 350 7.15 31.03 -17.91
C GLY A 350 8.14 30.39 -16.93
N ALA A 351 7.65 29.81 -15.82
CA ALA A 351 8.47 29.04 -14.90
C ALA A 351 8.57 27.57 -15.35
N ASN A 352 9.60 26.86 -14.88
CA ASN A 352 9.79 25.44 -15.12
C ASN A 352 9.45 24.63 -13.87
N ILE A 353 8.40 23.80 -13.95
CA ILE A 353 7.96 23.00 -12.80
C ILE A 353 9.03 22.03 -12.30
N ASN A 354 9.93 21.58 -13.18
CA ASN A 354 10.98 20.63 -12.79
C ASN A 354 12.01 21.30 -11.88
N ASP A 355 12.30 22.58 -12.11
CA ASP A 355 13.18 23.39 -11.25
C ASP A 355 12.48 23.73 -9.93
N VAL A 356 11.21 24.13 -9.99
CA VAL A 356 10.38 24.40 -8.80
C VAL A 356 10.31 23.17 -7.90
N ARG A 357 10.13 21.97 -8.48
CA ARG A 357 10.13 20.70 -7.75
C ARG A 357 11.45 20.46 -7.02
N GLN A 358 12.59 20.75 -7.64
CA GLN A 358 13.90 20.62 -6.98
C GLN A 358 14.05 21.62 -5.83
N GLY A 359 13.60 22.86 -6.03
CA GLY A 359 13.59 23.90 -5.01
C GLY A 359 12.79 23.47 -3.77
N ILE A 360 11.50 23.17 -3.92
CA ILE A 360 10.65 22.81 -2.77
C ILE A 360 10.98 21.43 -2.18
N GLY A 361 11.45 20.49 -3.01
CA GLY A 361 11.77 19.13 -2.57
C GLY A 361 13.02 19.05 -1.70
N SER A 362 13.92 20.04 -1.82
CA SER A 362 15.12 20.16 -0.99
C SER A 362 14.83 20.47 0.48
N ASP A 363 13.64 21.02 0.76
CA ASP A 363 13.15 21.18 2.12
C ASP A 363 12.74 19.83 2.70
N SER A 364 13.45 19.37 3.72
CA SER A 364 13.21 18.07 4.36
C SER A 364 11.81 17.91 4.96
N ARG A 365 11.08 19.01 5.20
CA ARG A 365 9.69 18.99 5.67
C ARG A 365 8.72 18.59 4.56
N ILE A 366 9.09 18.78 3.29
CA ILE A 366 8.31 18.44 2.09
C ILE A 366 8.83 17.14 1.49
N GLY A 367 10.14 17.07 1.25
CA GLY A 367 10.85 15.96 0.61
C GLY A 367 10.54 15.77 -0.87
N TYR A 368 11.42 15.06 -1.57
CA TYR A 368 11.35 14.85 -3.02
C TYR A 368 10.27 13.88 -3.51
N SER A 369 9.74 13.03 -2.62
CA SER A 369 8.81 11.97 -3.03
C SER A 369 7.40 12.50 -3.28
N PHE A 370 6.72 11.95 -4.30
CA PHE A 370 5.31 12.26 -4.64
C PHE A 370 5.03 13.71 -5.07
N ILE A 371 6.04 14.44 -5.50
CA ILE A 371 5.90 15.79 -6.11
C ILE A 371 6.35 15.78 -7.58
N TYR A 372 6.10 14.70 -8.31
CA TYR A 372 6.36 14.64 -9.75
C TYR A 372 5.09 15.08 -10.49
N PRO A 373 5.12 16.19 -11.24
CA PRO A 373 3.99 16.58 -12.08
C PRO A 373 3.81 15.58 -13.22
N GLY A 374 2.58 15.46 -13.73
CA GLY A 374 2.30 14.58 -14.85
C GLY A 374 0.86 14.66 -15.33
N CYS A 375 0.43 13.67 -16.11
CA CYS A 375 -0.93 13.56 -16.64
C CYS A 375 -1.97 13.05 -15.60
N GLY A 376 -1.78 13.39 -14.32
CA GLY A 376 -2.63 12.95 -13.21
C GLY A 376 -2.25 11.59 -12.61
N TYR A 377 -2.89 11.28 -11.48
CA TYR A 377 -2.83 9.98 -10.82
C TYR A 377 -4.04 9.11 -11.17
N GLY A 378 -3.82 7.79 -11.12
CA GLY A 378 -4.84 6.77 -11.33
C GLY A 378 -4.69 5.62 -10.35
N GLY A 379 -5.08 4.41 -10.81
CA GLY A 379 -5.01 3.19 -10.03
C GLY A 379 -6.22 3.00 -9.12
N SER A 380 -6.27 1.84 -8.48
CA SER A 380 -7.40 1.43 -7.65
C SER A 380 -7.46 2.07 -6.26
N CYS A 381 -6.38 2.69 -5.80
CA CYS A 381 -6.26 3.18 -4.43
C CYS A 381 -6.65 4.65 -4.29
N PHE A 382 -5.90 5.59 -4.88
CA PHE A 382 -6.09 7.02 -4.60
C PHE A 382 -7.49 7.54 -4.98
N PRO A 383 -8.01 7.32 -6.21
CA PRO A 383 -9.33 7.82 -6.57
C PRO A 383 -10.43 7.29 -5.65
N LYS A 384 -10.43 5.98 -5.35
CA LYS A 384 -11.46 5.39 -4.47
C LYS A 384 -11.33 5.88 -3.03
N ASP A 385 -10.11 5.96 -2.50
CA ASP A 385 -9.90 6.25 -1.08
C ASP A 385 -10.17 7.71 -0.76
N VAL A 386 -9.79 8.63 -1.66
CA VAL A 386 -10.10 10.05 -1.50
C VAL A 386 -11.62 10.28 -1.56
N ARG A 387 -12.32 9.66 -2.53
CA ARG A 387 -13.78 9.72 -2.64
C ARG A 387 -14.48 9.13 -1.41
N ALA A 388 -14.05 7.95 -0.96
CA ALA A 388 -14.64 7.29 0.20
C ALA A 388 -14.38 8.07 1.50
N LEU A 389 -13.23 8.73 1.64
CA LEU A 389 -12.94 9.61 2.79
C LEU A 389 -13.81 10.88 2.75
N GLU A 390 -13.96 11.51 1.57
CA GLU A 390 -14.85 12.66 1.40
C GLU A 390 -16.31 12.30 1.74
N LYS A 391 -16.80 11.17 1.23
CA LYS A 391 -18.12 10.64 1.55
C LYS A 391 -18.28 10.38 3.04
N SER A 392 -17.30 9.74 3.67
CA SER A 392 -17.31 9.47 5.12
C SER A 392 -17.36 10.75 5.94
N ALA A 393 -16.65 11.80 5.51
CA ALA A 393 -16.71 13.12 6.13
C ALA A 393 -18.10 13.76 5.98
N LYS A 394 -18.69 13.69 4.78
CA LYS A 394 -20.02 14.23 4.50
C LYS A 394 -21.10 13.54 5.33
N ASP A 395 -21.00 12.23 5.51
CA ASP A 395 -21.95 11.42 6.29
C ASP A 395 -21.94 11.77 7.79
N VAL A 396 -20.87 12.39 8.30
CA VAL A 396 -20.81 12.95 9.66
C VAL A 396 -20.98 14.47 9.70
N GLY A 397 -21.46 15.08 8.61
CA GLY A 397 -21.76 16.50 8.53
C GLY A 397 -20.55 17.42 8.31
N TYR A 398 -19.42 16.90 7.81
CA TYR A 398 -18.22 17.70 7.52
C TYR A 398 -17.91 17.76 6.03
N THR A 399 -17.62 18.95 5.50
CA THR A 399 -17.22 19.14 4.10
C THR A 399 -15.70 19.22 3.96
N ALA A 400 -15.09 18.19 3.38
CA ALA A 400 -13.65 18.09 3.19
C ALA A 400 -13.17 18.85 1.94
N ARG A 401 -13.12 20.19 2.01
CA ARG A 401 -12.78 21.08 0.87
C ARG A 401 -11.46 20.77 0.18
N ILE A 402 -10.42 20.38 0.95
CA ILE A 402 -9.12 20.02 0.37
C ILE A 402 -9.25 18.76 -0.50
N LEU A 403 -10.00 17.75 -0.06
CA LEU A 403 -10.18 16.50 -0.82
C LEU A 403 -10.98 16.73 -2.11
N GLN A 404 -11.94 17.65 -2.08
CA GLN A 404 -12.69 18.07 -3.27
C GLN A 404 -11.77 18.71 -4.30
N ALA A 405 -10.98 19.72 -3.89
CA ALA A 405 -10.02 20.38 -4.76
C ALA A 405 -8.99 19.40 -5.34
N VAL A 406 -8.48 18.47 -4.53
CA VAL A 406 -7.52 17.44 -4.97
C VAL A 406 -8.09 16.58 -6.11
N GLN A 407 -9.36 16.19 -6.02
CA GLN A 407 -10.02 15.41 -7.05
C GLN A 407 -10.28 16.23 -8.32
N GLU A 408 -10.83 17.44 -8.18
CA GLU A 408 -11.11 18.33 -9.30
C GLU A 408 -9.85 18.65 -10.11
N VAL A 409 -8.73 18.93 -9.42
CA VAL A 409 -7.44 19.16 -10.06
C VAL A 409 -6.99 17.90 -10.82
N ASN A 410 -7.10 16.71 -10.22
CA ASN A 410 -6.68 15.48 -10.88
C ASN A 410 -7.53 15.15 -12.12
N GLU A 411 -8.85 15.34 -12.05
CA GLU A 411 -9.76 15.11 -13.17
C GLU A 411 -9.44 16.04 -14.34
N LYS A 412 -9.20 17.33 -14.08
CA LYS A 412 -8.74 18.28 -15.10
C LYS A 412 -7.36 17.93 -15.63
N GLN A 413 -6.44 17.50 -14.77
CA GLN A 413 -5.06 17.17 -15.18
C GLN A 413 -5.02 16.01 -16.18
N LYS A 414 -5.95 15.04 -16.10
CA LYS A 414 -6.04 13.94 -17.07
C LYS A 414 -6.38 14.41 -18.49
N MET A 415 -6.97 15.60 -18.65
CA MET A 415 -7.27 16.22 -19.95
C MET A 415 -6.12 17.03 -20.53
N LEU A 416 -5.10 17.38 -19.74
CA LEU A 416 -4.06 18.33 -20.14
C LEU A 416 -3.29 17.91 -21.41
N LEU A 417 -2.96 16.64 -21.56
CA LEU A 417 -2.31 16.15 -22.78
C LEU A 417 -3.25 16.17 -24.00
N VAL A 418 -4.54 15.91 -23.80
CA VAL A 418 -5.55 16.06 -24.86
C VAL A 418 -5.57 17.52 -25.33
N GLU A 419 -5.61 18.47 -24.40
CA GLU A 419 -5.60 19.90 -24.70
C GLU A 419 -4.33 20.32 -25.47
N LYS A 420 -3.15 19.82 -25.08
CA LYS A 420 -1.89 20.10 -25.78
C LYS A 420 -1.89 19.52 -27.20
N ILE A 421 -2.37 18.30 -27.38
CA ILE A 421 -2.49 17.65 -28.71
C ILE A 421 -3.46 18.44 -29.60
N VAL A 422 -4.64 18.80 -29.07
CA VAL A 422 -5.66 19.57 -29.79
C VAL A 422 -5.16 20.97 -30.13
N ARG A 423 -4.41 21.63 -29.23
CA ARG A 423 -3.79 22.93 -29.54
C ARG A 423 -2.81 22.84 -30.70
N HIS A 424 -2.09 21.72 -30.84
CA HIS A 424 -1.12 21.51 -31.90
C HIS A 424 -1.76 21.09 -33.23
N PHE A 425 -2.65 20.10 -33.22
CA PHE A 425 -3.22 19.48 -34.43
C PHE A 425 -4.63 19.98 -34.80
N GLY A 426 -5.29 20.73 -33.93
CA GLY A 426 -6.69 21.12 -34.05
C GLY A 426 -7.68 20.12 -33.42
N GLU A 427 -8.96 20.48 -33.39
CA GLU A 427 -10.02 19.65 -32.80
C GLU A 427 -10.38 18.41 -33.63
N ASN A 428 -10.29 18.49 -34.95
CA ASN A 428 -10.56 17.37 -35.84
C ASN A 428 -9.28 16.56 -36.07
N LEU A 429 -9.18 15.39 -35.43
CA LEU A 429 -8.02 14.51 -35.53
C LEU A 429 -8.21 13.39 -36.57
N GLN A 430 -9.22 13.51 -37.43
CA GLN A 430 -9.51 12.50 -38.46
C GLN A 430 -8.33 12.33 -39.42
N GLY A 431 -7.94 11.06 -39.64
CA GLY A 431 -6.81 10.70 -40.51
C GLY A 431 -5.44 10.76 -39.83
N LEU A 432 -5.37 11.23 -38.57
CA LEU A 432 -4.17 11.18 -37.75
C LEU A 432 -4.10 9.89 -36.94
N SER A 433 -2.89 9.37 -36.78
CA SER A 433 -2.57 8.25 -35.89
C SER A 433 -1.62 8.71 -34.81
N PHE A 434 -1.84 8.35 -33.56
CA PHE A 434 -0.94 8.66 -32.44
C PHE A 434 -0.35 7.40 -31.85
N CYS A 435 0.96 7.43 -31.58
CA CYS A 435 1.62 6.38 -30.82
C CYS A 435 1.41 6.64 -29.33
N VAL A 436 0.97 5.64 -28.57
CA VAL A 436 0.83 5.72 -27.11
C VAL A 436 1.78 4.73 -26.46
N TRP A 437 2.74 5.26 -25.70
CA TRP A 437 3.62 4.47 -24.84
C TRP A 437 3.12 4.49 -23.39
N GLY A 438 2.76 3.30 -22.89
CA GLY A 438 2.24 3.11 -21.55
C GLY A 438 0.70 3.19 -21.50
N LEU A 439 0.10 2.13 -20.97
CA LEU A 439 -1.34 1.98 -20.80
C LEU A 439 -1.73 1.78 -19.33
N SER A 440 -0.92 1.05 -18.56
CA SER A 440 -1.07 0.91 -17.11
C SER A 440 -1.05 2.27 -16.40
N PHE A 441 -1.69 2.37 -15.22
CA PHE A 441 -1.75 3.64 -14.49
C PHE A 441 -0.39 4.12 -13.95
N LYS A 442 0.56 3.18 -13.81
CA LYS A 442 1.96 3.40 -13.42
C LYS A 442 2.81 2.22 -13.92
N PRO A 443 4.15 2.31 -13.90
CA PRO A 443 5.02 1.19 -14.27
C PRO A 443 4.89 -0.03 -13.34
N GLU A 444 5.35 -1.18 -13.83
CA GLU A 444 5.44 -2.46 -13.13
C GLU A 444 4.10 -3.04 -12.66
N THR A 445 3.00 -2.73 -13.35
CA THR A 445 1.67 -3.33 -13.13
C THR A 445 0.91 -3.46 -14.45
N ASP A 446 -0.04 -4.39 -14.52
CA ASP A 446 -1.02 -4.48 -15.61
C ASP A 446 -2.31 -3.70 -15.32
N ASP A 447 -2.46 -3.14 -14.11
CA ASP A 447 -3.67 -2.42 -13.69
C ASP A 447 -3.90 -1.14 -14.52
N MET A 448 -5.12 -1.01 -15.03
CA MET A 448 -5.59 0.14 -15.81
C MET A 448 -6.74 0.89 -15.16
N ARG A 449 -7.17 0.49 -13.96
CA ARG A 449 -8.23 1.22 -13.22
C ARG A 449 -7.83 2.68 -13.08
N GLU A 450 -8.73 3.58 -13.47
CA GLU A 450 -8.54 5.03 -13.38
C GLU A 450 -7.27 5.56 -14.09
N ALA A 451 -6.67 4.80 -15.02
CA ALA A 451 -5.47 5.21 -15.73
C ALA A 451 -5.73 6.42 -16.64
N SER A 452 -4.78 7.37 -16.69
CA SER A 452 -4.86 8.56 -17.56
C SER A 452 -4.86 8.20 -19.05
N SER A 453 -4.30 7.04 -19.41
CA SER A 453 -4.35 6.46 -20.76
C SER A 453 -5.76 6.22 -21.26
N LEU A 454 -6.68 5.79 -20.38
CA LEU A 454 -8.08 5.57 -20.74
C LEU A 454 -8.75 6.88 -21.15
N VAL A 455 -8.51 7.96 -20.40
CA VAL A 455 -9.06 9.28 -20.70
C VAL A 455 -8.52 9.78 -22.04
N LEU A 456 -7.21 9.78 -22.22
CA LEU A 456 -6.59 10.27 -23.45
C LEU A 456 -7.04 9.47 -24.68
N ILE A 457 -7.00 8.14 -24.63
CA ILE A 457 -7.39 7.30 -25.78
C ILE A 457 -8.86 7.51 -26.13
N ASN A 458 -9.76 7.60 -25.14
CA ASN A 458 -11.16 7.88 -25.40
C ASN A 458 -11.35 9.24 -26.08
N GLU A 459 -10.69 10.28 -25.57
CA GLU A 459 -10.84 11.64 -26.10
C GLU A 459 -10.25 11.81 -27.51
N LEU A 460 -9.09 11.21 -27.80
CA LEU A 460 -8.50 11.27 -29.14
C LEU A 460 -9.32 10.47 -30.16
N THR A 461 -9.80 9.27 -29.79
CA THR A 461 -10.62 8.45 -30.68
C THR A 461 -12.01 9.06 -30.92
N ASN A 462 -12.59 9.74 -29.93
CA ASN A 462 -13.83 10.52 -30.09
C ASN A 462 -13.66 11.67 -31.11
N ARG A 463 -12.44 12.20 -31.27
CA ARG A 463 -12.08 13.23 -32.26
C ARG A 463 -11.64 12.66 -33.62
N GLY A 464 -11.78 11.35 -33.83
CA GLY A 464 -11.50 10.69 -35.10
C GLY A 464 -10.06 10.18 -35.27
N ALA A 465 -9.22 10.28 -34.25
CA ALA A 465 -7.86 9.75 -34.30
C ALA A 465 -7.82 8.22 -34.26
N ARG A 466 -6.78 7.64 -34.84
CA ARG A 466 -6.39 6.24 -34.61
C ARG A 466 -5.26 6.18 -33.59
N ILE A 467 -5.20 5.09 -32.82
CA ILE A 467 -4.17 4.89 -31.79
C ILE A 467 -3.35 3.64 -32.13
N GLN A 468 -2.02 3.77 -32.05
CA GLN A 468 -1.08 2.66 -32.01
C GLN A 468 -0.52 2.58 -30.59
N ALA A 469 -0.95 1.59 -29.81
CA ALA A 469 -0.65 1.52 -28.38
C ALA A 469 0.35 0.40 -28.04
N TYR A 470 1.29 0.70 -27.15
CA TYR A 470 2.23 -0.27 -26.61
C TYR A 470 2.34 -0.13 -25.08
N ASP A 471 2.18 -1.24 -24.36
CA ASP A 471 2.51 -1.38 -22.94
C ASP A 471 3.10 -2.78 -22.70
N PRO A 472 4.20 -2.91 -21.94
CA PRO A 472 4.87 -4.19 -21.72
C PRO A 472 4.04 -5.25 -20.96
N LYS A 473 2.99 -4.84 -20.23
CA LYS A 473 2.23 -5.72 -19.32
C LYS A 473 0.71 -5.57 -19.40
N ALA A 474 0.20 -4.38 -19.73
CA ALA A 474 -1.21 -4.06 -19.60
C ALA A 474 -2.08 -4.36 -20.85
N TYR A 475 -1.56 -5.06 -21.85
CA TYR A 475 -2.28 -5.33 -23.12
C TYR A 475 -3.67 -5.97 -22.91
N GLU A 476 -3.75 -7.05 -22.12
CA GLU A 476 -5.01 -7.77 -21.92
C GLU A 476 -6.04 -6.90 -21.17
N GLN A 477 -5.59 -6.16 -20.16
CA GLN A 477 -6.45 -5.22 -19.42
C GLN A 477 -6.92 -4.08 -20.33
N ALA A 478 -6.06 -3.57 -21.22
CA ALA A 478 -6.42 -2.51 -22.14
C ALA A 478 -7.54 -2.94 -23.09
N ARG A 479 -7.49 -4.18 -23.60
CA ARG A 479 -8.57 -4.72 -24.44
C ARG A 479 -9.91 -4.81 -23.70
N PHE A 480 -9.88 -5.10 -22.41
CA PHE A 480 -11.07 -5.13 -21.58
C PHE A 480 -11.67 -3.73 -21.38
N TYR A 481 -10.86 -2.76 -20.95
CA TYR A 481 -11.33 -1.40 -20.65
C TYR A 481 -11.66 -0.58 -21.91
N LEU A 482 -11.01 -0.86 -23.04
CA LEU A 482 -11.19 -0.13 -24.31
C LEU A 482 -11.96 -0.95 -25.35
N LYS A 483 -12.75 -1.94 -24.91
CA LYS A 483 -13.50 -2.86 -25.78
C LYS A 483 -14.37 -2.15 -26.82
N ASP A 484 -14.94 -1.00 -26.46
CA ASP A 484 -15.83 -0.21 -27.33
C ASP A 484 -15.07 0.67 -28.34
N LYS A 485 -13.73 0.69 -28.25
CA LYS A 485 -12.83 1.51 -29.09
C LYS A 485 -11.85 0.68 -29.93
N LEU A 486 -11.96 -0.66 -29.90
CA LEU A 486 -11.00 -1.55 -30.57
C LEU A 486 -10.88 -1.33 -32.08
N SER A 487 -11.90 -0.79 -32.75
CA SER A 487 -11.84 -0.45 -34.18
C SER A 487 -10.86 0.71 -34.49
N SER A 488 -10.58 1.55 -33.50
CA SER A 488 -9.74 2.73 -33.59
C SER A 488 -8.36 2.55 -32.94
N ILE A 489 -8.11 1.39 -32.31
CA ILE A 489 -6.89 1.10 -31.58
C ILE A 489 -6.21 -0.13 -32.20
N THR A 490 -4.91 -0.01 -32.46
CA THR A 490 -4.05 -1.13 -32.81
C THR A 490 -3.02 -1.29 -31.72
N PHE A 491 -2.98 -2.46 -31.10
CA PHE A 491 -1.99 -2.79 -30.09
C PHE A 491 -0.76 -3.39 -30.75
N MET A 492 0.41 -2.93 -30.34
CA MET A 492 1.67 -3.19 -31.01
C MET A 492 2.55 -4.09 -30.15
N GLU A 493 3.47 -4.83 -30.80
CA GLU A 493 4.34 -5.80 -30.11
C GLU A 493 5.60 -5.16 -29.49
N SER A 494 5.96 -3.95 -29.94
CA SER A 494 7.14 -3.24 -29.44
C SER A 494 6.93 -1.73 -29.42
N LYS A 495 7.70 -1.04 -28.59
CA LYS A 495 7.69 0.41 -28.51
C LYS A 495 8.00 1.10 -29.85
N TYR A 496 8.91 0.55 -30.66
CA TYR A 496 9.29 1.16 -31.93
C TYR A 496 8.30 0.87 -33.05
N SER A 497 7.76 -0.35 -33.15
CA SER A 497 6.75 -0.66 -34.17
C SER A 497 5.49 0.21 -34.02
N ALA A 498 5.17 0.64 -32.79
CA ALA A 498 4.07 1.56 -32.51
C ALA A 498 4.24 2.99 -33.03
N LEU A 499 5.44 3.39 -33.48
CA LEU A 499 5.70 4.73 -33.98
C LEU A 499 5.36 4.88 -35.47
N GLN A 500 5.32 3.77 -36.22
CA GLN A 500 5.33 3.80 -37.68
C GLN A 500 4.15 4.60 -38.26
N GLY A 501 4.48 5.74 -38.88
CA GLY A 501 3.50 6.61 -39.54
C GLY A 501 2.57 7.35 -38.59
N CYS A 502 2.89 7.39 -37.30
CA CYS A 502 2.17 8.21 -36.33
C CYS A 502 2.55 9.70 -36.47
N ALA A 503 1.59 10.59 -36.21
CA ALA A 503 1.77 12.03 -36.20
C ALA A 503 2.61 12.50 -35.00
N ALA A 504 2.47 11.83 -33.86
CA ALA A 504 3.27 12.10 -32.67
C ALA A 504 3.36 10.86 -31.76
N LEU A 505 4.35 10.87 -30.88
CA LEU A 505 4.46 9.98 -29.73
C LEU A 505 3.82 10.64 -28.49
N VAL A 506 3.00 9.90 -27.77
CA VAL A 506 2.40 10.29 -26.49
C VAL A 506 2.85 9.31 -25.41
N LEU A 507 3.65 9.80 -24.45
CA LEU A 507 4.12 9.00 -23.32
C LEU A 507 3.25 9.22 -22.10
N LEU A 508 2.66 8.13 -21.57
CA LEU A 508 1.71 8.18 -20.46
C LEU A 508 2.15 7.40 -19.23
N THR A 509 3.03 6.41 -19.39
CA THR A 509 3.53 5.59 -18.28
C THR A 509 5.03 5.38 -18.41
N GLU A 510 5.80 5.79 -17.41
CA GLU A 510 7.25 5.89 -17.40
C GLU A 510 7.99 4.55 -17.16
N TRP A 511 7.59 3.52 -17.91
CA TRP A 511 8.26 2.22 -17.92
C TRP A 511 9.76 2.37 -18.16
N ARG A 512 10.56 1.50 -17.53
CA ARG A 512 12.04 1.59 -17.59
C ARG A 512 12.56 1.57 -19.02
N GLU A 513 11.95 0.77 -19.89
CA GLU A 513 12.35 0.67 -21.29
C GLU A 513 12.10 1.94 -22.11
N PHE A 514 11.25 2.86 -21.64
CA PHE A 514 11.03 4.15 -22.30
C PHE A 514 12.04 5.21 -21.85
N ARG A 515 12.85 4.99 -20.80
CA ARG A 515 13.71 6.04 -20.22
C ARG A 515 14.93 6.43 -21.07
N SER A 516 15.35 5.56 -21.97
CA SER A 516 16.51 5.81 -22.85
C SER A 516 16.26 5.21 -24.24
N PRO A 517 15.32 5.78 -25.01
CA PRO A 517 15.03 5.31 -26.36
C PRO A 517 16.04 5.89 -27.36
N ASP A 518 16.08 5.29 -28.55
CA ASP A 518 16.81 5.85 -29.69
C ASP A 518 15.96 6.95 -30.34
N PHE A 519 16.27 8.21 -30.03
CA PHE A 519 15.57 9.36 -30.61
C PHE A 519 15.82 9.53 -32.12
N GLY A 520 16.96 9.07 -32.64
CA GLY A 520 17.21 9.08 -34.08
C GLY A 520 16.26 8.14 -34.79
N GLU A 521 15.98 6.98 -34.20
CA GLU A 521 15.00 6.04 -34.74
C GLU A 521 13.56 6.54 -34.56
N ILE A 522 13.22 7.16 -33.43
CA ILE A 522 11.91 7.79 -33.24
C ILE A 522 11.62 8.83 -34.34
N ALA A 523 12.60 9.68 -34.66
CA ALA A 523 12.46 10.72 -35.68
C ALA A 523 12.19 10.15 -37.08
N LYS A 524 12.77 8.99 -37.41
CA LYS A 524 12.56 8.32 -38.72
C LYS A 524 11.18 7.65 -38.83
N LEU A 525 10.66 7.14 -37.73
CA LEU A 525 9.44 6.32 -37.71
C LEU A 525 8.17 7.18 -37.63
N LEU A 526 8.24 8.31 -36.93
CA LEU A 526 7.15 9.29 -36.91
C LEU A 526 7.07 10.07 -38.23
N LYS A 527 5.89 10.60 -38.55
CA LYS A 527 5.71 11.54 -39.68
C LYS A 527 6.46 12.85 -39.44
N GLU A 528 6.41 13.31 -38.20
CA GLU A 528 7.10 14.50 -37.71
C GLU A 528 7.66 14.19 -36.31
N PRO A 529 8.81 14.76 -35.93
CA PRO A 529 9.47 14.48 -34.65
C PRO A 529 8.74 15.19 -33.48
N ILE A 530 7.52 14.77 -33.16
CA ILE A 530 6.68 15.38 -32.12
C ILE A 530 6.48 14.40 -30.95
N ILE A 531 6.76 14.87 -29.74
CA ILE A 531 6.60 14.09 -28.50
C ILE A 531 5.77 14.89 -27.49
N PHE A 532 4.69 14.28 -27.00
CA PHE A 532 3.94 14.71 -25.82
C PHE A 532 4.28 13.81 -24.65
N ASP A 533 4.95 14.35 -23.63
CA ASP A 533 5.42 13.61 -22.47
C ASP A 533 4.63 13.99 -21.22
N GLY A 534 3.75 13.08 -20.80
CA GLY A 534 2.95 13.22 -19.59
C GLY A 534 3.69 12.96 -18.29
N ARG A 535 4.99 12.64 -18.33
CA ARG A 535 5.80 12.19 -17.17
C ARG A 535 7.13 12.92 -17.04
N ASN A 536 7.44 13.86 -17.94
CA ASN A 536 8.65 14.70 -17.95
C ASN A 536 9.97 13.90 -17.87
N ILE A 537 10.06 12.73 -18.50
CA ILE A 537 11.24 11.86 -18.34
C ILE A 537 12.38 12.19 -19.30
N TYR A 538 12.15 12.99 -20.35
CA TYR A 538 13.16 13.34 -21.35
C TYR A 538 13.76 14.75 -21.19
N GLN A 539 13.53 15.42 -20.06
CA GLN A 539 13.98 16.80 -19.80
C GLN A 539 15.49 17.04 -20.00
N HIS A 540 16.33 16.01 -19.85
CA HIS A 540 17.79 16.13 -20.01
C HIS A 540 18.30 15.60 -21.36
N CYS A 541 17.40 15.24 -22.28
CA CYS A 541 17.76 14.61 -23.54
C CYS A 541 18.04 15.62 -24.68
N GLY A 542 17.79 16.91 -24.45
CA GLY A 542 18.01 17.98 -25.43
C GLY A 542 17.22 17.76 -26.73
N LEU A 543 15.93 17.43 -26.62
CA LEU A 543 15.12 16.99 -27.75
C LEU A 543 14.92 18.10 -28.78
N GLU A 544 14.76 19.34 -28.34
CA GLU A 544 14.62 20.52 -29.19
C GLU A 544 15.87 20.70 -30.07
N SER A 545 17.07 20.53 -29.49
CA SER A 545 18.34 20.58 -30.24
C SER A 545 18.48 19.45 -31.27
N LYS A 546 17.71 18.37 -31.11
CA LYS A 546 17.61 17.22 -32.02
C LYS A 546 16.48 17.38 -33.04
N GLY A 547 15.83 18.54 -33.08
CA GLY A 547 14.76 18.87 -34.01
C GLY A 547 13.38 18.36 -33.60
N PHE A 548 13.17 17.97 -32.34
CA PHE A 548 11.86 17.56 -31.86
C PHE A 548 11.02 18.74 -31.37
N ALA A 549 9.72 18.73 -31.68
CA ALA A 549 8.74 19.49 -30.93
C ALA A 549 8.38 18.70 -29.67
N TYR A 550 8.90 19.14 -28.51
CA TYR A 550 8.73 18.46 -27.24
C TYR A 550 7.74 19.21 -26.35
N TYR A 551 6.68 18.52 -25.93
CA TYR A 551 5.63 19.06 -25.07
C TYR A 551 5.67 18.34 -23.72
N GLN A 552 6.03 19.10 -22.69
CA GLN A 552 6.10 18.63 -21.31
C GLN A 552 4.94 19.17 -20.47
N ILE A 553 4.80 18.62 -19.27
CA ILE A 553 3.90 19.13 -18.23
C ILE A 553 4.64 20.20 -17.43
N GLY A 554 4.08 21.40 -17.32
CA GLY A 554 4.61 22.45 -16.45
C GLY A 554 5.80 23.23 -16.99
N VAL A 555 6.08 23.13 -18.29
CA VAL A 555 7.16 23.86 -18.97
C VAL A 555 6.54 24.64 -20.11
N GLY A 556 6.74 25.96 -20.12
CA GLY A 556 6.29 26.81 -21.22
C GLY A 556 7.18 26.61 -22.45
N ASN A 557 6.58 26.25 -23.58
CA ASN A 557 7.28 26.30 -24.86
C ASN A 557 7.29 27.78 -25.29
N ILE A 558 8.49 28.39 -25.32
CA ILE A 558 8.69 29.84 -25.53
C ILE A 558 8.26 30.31 -26.93
N GLU A 559 7.91 29.39 -27.84
CA GLU A 559 7.46 29.69 -29.19
C GLU A 559 6.08 29.09 -29.46
N LEU A 560 5.02 29.81 -29.10
CA LEU A 560 3.69 29.75 -29.73
C LEU A 560 3.08 31.15 -29.76
#